data_AF-A0A8J4LSN4-F1
#
_entry.id   AF-A0A8J4LSN4-F1
#
_cell.length_a   1.000
_cell.length_b   1.000
_cell.length_c   1.000
_cell.angle_alpha   90.00
_cell.angle_beta   90.00
_cell.angle_gamma   90.00
#
_symmetry.space_group_name_H-M   'P 1'
#
loop_
_entity.id
_entity.type
_entity.pdbx_description
1 polymer ?
#
loop_
_entity_poly.entity_id
_entity_poly.type
_entity_poly.pdbx_seq_one_letter_code
_entity_poly.pdbx_strand_id
1 'polypeptide(L)'
;MGRRSHSAPAQRQHRTGPDEPTEYGYHGSWVTSSTRVRQSSQSGSELSGSDSFGSGSTSGSGSAAFHHHQVLCASDAIGMGLNLNIRRVVFTSLHKYDGTAVRPLQPSEIRQIAGRAGRFASSHPTGYVTTLRPGDLPALHRALALRSETITRACLLPSSEALAEYAALHPDRHLATSLLTFAATAKLGDMYVYGNYDGMYGIASALRELGGAMSTEELMLFCTAPADMDDPAVSSALLRFAAMYCRVGRVGPEEISDQPLPQTAPTTEAELKRLEELHRVYDLYVWLCYRLPYAFTGREEAETARAECGGLIGEGLDRLAAAPSSAGFGRRNLNHHNRHHNYHFTNAEKGKEDEDGADGKS
;
A
#
# COMPACT_ATOMS: atom_id res chain seq x y z
N MET A 1 -40.71 -61.98 -1.42
CA MET A 1 -39.56 -61.33 -2.08
C MET A 1 -39.73 -59.83 -1.90
N GLY A 2 -38.88 -59.02 -1.27
CA GLY A 2 -37.58 -59.18 -0.64
C GLY A 2 -37.10 -57.74 -0.42
N ARG A 3 -37.26 -57.22 0.81
CA ARG A 3 -36.70 -55.92 1.23
C ARG A 3 -35.17 -56.00 1.11
N ARG A 4 -34.53 -55.00 0.51
CA ARG A 4 -33.09 -54.77 0.65
C ARG A 4 -32.87 -53.41 1.31
N SER A 5 -32.48 -53.48 2.57
CA SER A 5 -31.83 -52.42 3.33
C SER A 5 -30.52 -52.98 3.89
N HIS A 6 -29.45 -52.23 3.69
CA HIS A 6 -28.18 -52.20 4.43
C HIS A 6 -27.13 -53.29 4.18
N SER A 7 -25.95 -52.84 3.73
CA SER A 7 -24.65 -53.34 4.19
C SER A 7 -23.58 -52.27 3.96
N ALA A 8 -22.95 -51.81 5.04
CA ALA A 8 -21.67 -51.09 5.01
C ALA A 8 -20.54 -52.01 4.50
N PRO A 9 -19.35 -51.46 4.19
CA PRO A 9 -18.20 -51.98 4.93
C PRO A 9 -17.09 -50.96 5.28
N ALA A 10 -16.56 -51.16 6.50
CA ALA A 10 -15.15 -51.24 6.92
C ALA A 10 -14.15 -50.08 6.71
N GLN A 11 -13.67 -49.59 7.87
CA GLN A 11 -12.43 -48.84 8.10
C GLN A 11 -11.18 -49.59 7.63
N ARG A 12 -10.17 -48.84 7.17
CA ARG A 12 -8.75 -49.24 7.15
C ARG A 12 -7.87 -48.07 7.62
N GLN A 13 -6.99 -48.37 8.57
CA GLN A 13 -6.12 -47.44 9.29
C GLN A 13 -4.79 -47.14 8.56
N HIS A 14 -4.18 -46.01 8.97
CA HIS A 14 -2.75 -45.63 8.99
C HIS A 14 -1.99 -45.37 7.67
N ARG A 15 -1.49 -44.13 7.52
CA ARG A 15 -0.06 -43.79 7.71
C ARG A 15 0.19 -42.28 7.74
N THR A 16 1.03 -41.88 8.68
CA THR A 16 1.51 -40.52 9.00
C THR A 16 2.76 -40.14 8.21
N GLY A 17 2.87 -38.87 7.82
CA GLY A 17 4.11 -38.14 7.49
C GLY A 17 4.07 -37.35 6.17
N PRO A 18 4.88 -36.29 6.00
CA PRO A 18 5.11 -35.17 6.91
C PRO A 18 4.81 -33.79 6.27
N ASP A 19 4.54 -32.81 7.14
CA ASP A 19 4.72 -31.35 7.00
C ASP A 19 4.08 -30.61 5.81
N GLU A 20 2.91 -30.04 6.07
CA GLU A 20 2.43 -28.82 5.41
C GLU A 20 3.46 -27.69 5.57
N PRO A 21 3.79 -26.93 4.52
CA PRO A 21 4.66 -25.78 4.66
C PRO A 21 3.91 -24.70 5.44
N THR A 22 4.34 -24.51 6.69
CA THR A 22 3.92 -23.44 7.57
C THR A 22 4.18 -22.09 6.89
N GLU A 23 3.13 -21.28 6.91
CA GLU A 23 3.09 -19.91 6.45
C GLU A 23 4.10 -19.06 7.24
N TYR A 24 5.32 -18.92 6.71
CA TYR A 24 6.34 -18.07 7.32
C TYR A 24 6.06 -16.61 6.98
N GLY A 25 5.31 -15.97 7.87
CA GLY A 25 5.05 -14.53 7.85
C GLY A 25 6.34 -13.71 7.79
N TYR A 26 6.46 -12.89 6.75
CA TYR A 26 7.41 -11.78 6.67
C TYR A 26 6.97 -10.67 7.62
N HIS A 27 7.19 -10.85 8.92
CA HIS A 27 7.10 -9.75 9.90
C HIS A 27 8.45 -9.06 10.02
N GLY A 28 8.73 -8.20 9.03
CA GLY A 28 9.60 -7.05 9.22
C GLY A 28 8.70 -5.82 9.37
N SER A 29 8.54 -5.32 10.59
CA SER A 29 7.90 -4.03 10.86
C SER A 29 8.78 -2.94 10.24
N TRP A 30 8.56 -2.66 8.96
CA TRP A 30 9.04 -1.44 8.34
C TRP A 30 8.02 -0.38 8.70
N VAL A 31 8.26 0.33 9.80
CA VAL A 31 7.53 1.57 10.07
C VAL A 31 7.66 2.44 8.83
N THR A 32 6.56 2.63 8.13
CA THR A 32 6.43 3.55 7.02
C THR A 32 6.75 4.95 7.53
N SER A 33 7.88 5.51 7.10
CA SER A 33 8.38 6.83 7.46
C SER A 33 7.53 7.99 6.90
N SER A 34 6.28 7.73 6.52
CA SER A 34 5.36 8.73 5.96
C SER A 34 5.06 9.84 6.98
N THR A 35 5.10 9.53 8.28
CA THR A 35 4.76 10.50 9.34
C THR A 35 5.95 11.34 9.82
N ARG A 36 7.17 11.12 9.32
CA ARG A 36 8.33 11.93 9.72
C ARG A 36 9.32 12.19 8.60
N VAL A 37 9.00 13.22 7.82
CA VAL A 37 10.03 14.08 7.22
C VAL A 37 9.63 15.53 7.50
N ARG A 38 9.91 16.00 8.71
CA ARG A 38 9.99 17.44 8.97
C ARG A 38 11.25 17.95 8.26
N GLN A 39 11.07 18.96 7.42
CA GLN A 39 12.15 19.68 6.74
C GLN A 39 13.17 20.18 7.77
N SER A 40 14.34 19.54 7.86
CA SER A 40 15.55 20.20 8.35
C SER A 40 16.30 20.76 7.14
N SER A 41 15.72 21.78 6.50
CA SER A 41 16.47 22.65 5.61
C SER A 41 17.42 23.48 6.46
N GLN A 42 18.71 23.20 6.39
CA GLN A 42 19.74 24.17 6.75
C GLN A 42 19.57 25.37 5.81
N SER A 43 18.88 26.42 6.26
CA SER A 43 19.01 27.76 5.70
C SER A 43 20.31 28.35 6.22
N GLY A 44 21.39 28.17 5.45
CA GLY A 44 22.61 28.95 5.60
C GLY A 44 22.42 30.32 4.96
N SER A 45 22.28 31.32 5.83
CA SER A 45 22.65 32.74 5.64
C SER A 45 22.17 33.48 4.39
N GLU A 46 21.17 34.35 4.58
CA GLU A 46 21.25 35.75 4.13
C GLU A 46 20.51 36.64 5.14
N LEU A 47 21.28 37.43 5.87
CA LEU A 47 20.84 38.53 6.72
C LEU A 47 20.48 39.72 5.83
N SER A 48 19.23 40.17 5.83
CA SER A 48 18.86 41.55 5.47
C SER A 48 17.39 41.83 5.81
N GLY A 49 17.16 42.70 6.79
CA GLY A 49 16.14 43.75 6.69
C GLY A 49 14.74 43.49 7.27
N SER A 50 14.44 44.26 8.32
CA SER A 50 13.15 44.82 8.77
C SER A 50 12.10 43.92 9.41
N ASP A 51 12.11 43.95 10.75
CA ASP A 51 11.00 44.30 11.67
C ASP A 51 9.55 44.20 11.15
N SER A 52 8.67 43.50 11.87
CA SER A 52 7.74 44.13 12.85
C SER A 52 6.55 43.21 13.25
N PHE A 53 6.26 43.16 14.56
CA PHE A 53 5.04 42.72 15.26
C PHE A 53 4.68 41.21 15.24
N GLY A 54 4.38 40.52 16.34
CA GLY A 54 4.05 40.96 17.69
C GLY A 54 4.19 39.84 18.74
N SER A 55 4.29 40.31 19.97
CA SER A 55 4.60 39.68 21.25
C SER A 55 3.74 38.50 21.69
N GLY A 56 4.40 37.51 22.28
CA GLY A 56 3.80 36.45 23.09
C GLY A 56 4.89 35.65 23.81
N SER A 57 5.53 36.26 24.81
CA SER A 57 6.55 35.63 25.65
C SER A 57 5.94 34.58 26.58
N THR A 58 6.36 33.32 26.43
CA THR A 58 6.46 32.39 27.57
C THR A 58 7.80 31.68 27.50
N SER A 59 8.62 32.03 28.48
CA SER A 59 9.90 31.47 28.82
C SER A 59 9.74 30.00 29.21
N GLY A 60 10.23 29.10 28.35
CA GLY A 60 10.39 27.68 28.62
C GLY A 60 11.66 27.20 27.95
N SER A 61 12.77 27.26 28.69
CA SER A 61 14.06 26.68 28.32
C SER A 61 13.92 25.15 28.25
N GLY A 62 13.41 24.65 27.14
CA GLY A 62 13.47 23.25 26.74
C GLY A 62 14.36 23.14 25.52
N SER A 63 15.66 22.95 25.73
CA SER A 63 16.57 22.52 24.67
C SER A 63 16.14 21.12 24.24
N ALA A 64 15.23 21.03 23.27
CA ALA A 64 14.89 19.78 22.61
C ALA A 64 16.19 19.20 22.04
N ALA A 65 16.62 18.06 22.57
CA ALA A 65 17.78 17.34 22.08
C ALA A 65 17.50 16.92 20.63
N PHE A 66 17.98 17.70 19.66
CA PHE A 66 17.98 17.30 18.27
C PHE A 66 18.95 16.12 18.13
N HIS A 67 18.41 14.90 18.13
CA HIS A 67 19.18 13.75 17.70
C HIS A 67 19.51 13.92 16.22
N HIS A 68 20.76 14.27 15.94
CA HIS A 68 21.27 14.42 14.58
C HIS A 68 21.43 13.03 13.94
N HIS A 69 20.33 12.43 13.50
CA HIS A 69 20.37 11.17 12.77
C HIS A 69 21.02 11.39 11.40
N GLN A 70 22.14 10.71 11.15
CA GLN A 70 22.89 10.81 9.89
C GLN A 70 22.45 9.77 8.85
N VAL A 71 21.58 8.83 9.24
CA VAL A 71 21.11 7.72 8.42
C VAL A 71 19.58 7.73 8.43
N LEU A 72 18.99 7.59 7.24
CA LEU A 72 17.56 7.43 7.02
C LEU A 72 17.31 6.05 6.42
N CYS A 73 16.51 5.23 7.09
CA CYS A 73 15.93 4.02 6.53
C CYS A 73 14.56 4.35 5.98
N ALA A 74 14.30 4.06 4.71
CA ALA A 74 13.02 4.37 4.08
C ALA A 74 12.67 3.39 2.96
N SER A 75 11.38 3.32 2.63
CA SER A 75 10.86 2.58 1.47
C SER A 75 11.01 3.39 0.17
N ASP A 76 10.54 2.83 -0.93
CA ASP A 76 10.43 3.49 -2.24
C ASP A 76 9.58 4.78 -2.22
N ALA A 77 8.81 5.03 -1.16
CA ALA A 77 8.07 6.27 -0.94
C ALA A 77 8.94 7.53 -1.02
N ILE A 78 10.23 7.46 -0.68
CA ILE A 78 11.16 8.62 -0.82
C ILE A 78 11.37 9.04 -2.28
N GLY A 79 11.00 8.16 -3.22
CA GLY A 79 11.03 8.44 -4.65
C GLY A 79 10.20 9.67 -5.03
N MET A 80 9.19 10.05 -4.25
CA MET A 80 8.29 11.20 -4.52
C MET A 80 8.06 12.09 -3.28
N GLY A 81 7.58 13.32 -3.49
CA GLY A 81 6.92 14.12 -2.44
C GLY A 81 7.79 14.81 -1.39
N LEU A 82 9.03 14.41 -1.15
CA LEU A 82 9.86 14.95 -0.05
C LEU A 82 11.15 15.63 -0.56
N ASN A 83 11.55 16.73 0.08
CA ASN A 83 12.84 17.38 -0.17
C ASN A 83 13.87 16.93 0.88
N LEU A 84 14.60 15.86 0.57
CA LEU A 84 15.60 15.25 1.45
C LEU A 84 17.02 15.58 0.99
N ASN A 85 17.90 15.91 1.94
CA ASN A 85 19.33 16.12 1.72
C ASN A 85 20.08 14.79 1.82
N ILE A 86 20.11 14.00 0.74
CA ILE A 86 20.69 12.64 0.73
C ILE A 86 22.04 12.65 0.00
N ARG A 87 23.09 12.20 0.69
CA ARG A 87 24.42 11.99 0.07
C ARG A 87 24.52 10.66 -0.69
N ARG A 88 24.00 9.60 -0.09
CA ARG A 88 24.13 8.23 -0.61
C ARG A 88 22.83 7.46 -0.42
N VAL A 89 22.39 6.79 -1.47
CA VAL A 89 21.31 5.80 -1.42
C VAL A 89 21.94 4.40 -1.38
N VAL A 90 21.47 3.56 -0.46
CA VAL A 90 21.87 2.15 -0.34
C VAL A 90 20.64 1.28 -0.50
N PHE A 91 20.53 0.56 -1.63
CA PHE A 91 19.45 -0.39 -1.86
C PHE A 91 19.67 -1.65 -1.02
N THR A 92 18.76 -1.94 -0.09
CA THR A 92 18.76 -3.19 0.69
C THR A 92 18.35 -4.39 -0.16
N SER A 93 17.43 -4.18 -1.10
CA SER A 93 16.93 -5.13 -2.09
C SER A 93 16.62 -4.41 -3.40
N LEU A 94 16.72 -5.12 -4.53
CA LEU A 94 16.24 -4.67 -5.84
C LEU A 94 14.88 -5.27 -6.22
N HIS A 95 14.18 -5.84 -5.25
CA HIS A 95 12.84 -6.41 -5.40
C HIS A 95 11.88 -5.73 -4.42
N LYS A 96 10.63 -5.55 -4.85
CA LYS A 96 9.53 -5.01 -4.04
C LYS A 96 8.31 -5.93 -4.09
N TYR A 97 7.45 -5.81 -3.09
CA TYR A 97 6.13 -6.41 -3.08
C TYR A 97 5.11 -5.36 -3.54
N ASP A 98 4.31 -5.69 -4.55
CA ASP A 98 3.31 -4.79 -5.14
C ASP A 98 1.88 -5.07 -4.62
N GLY A 99 1.74 -5.77 -3.50
CA GLY A 99 0.43 -6.21 -2.98
C GLY A 99 0.06 -7.64 -3.39
N THR A 100 0.65 -8.17 -4.46
CA THR A 100 0.35 -9.51 -5.00
C THR A 100 1.56 -10.42 -5.07
N ALA A 101 2.69 -9.92 -5.55
CA ALA A 101 3.90 -10.70 -5.73
C ALA A 101 5.15 -9.86 -5.48
N VAL A 102 6.24 -10.54 -5.13
CA VAL A 102 7.57 -9.95 -5.09
C VAL A 102 8.13 -9.94 -6.52
N ARG A 103 8.45 -8.75 -7.03
CA ARG A 103 9.00 -8.55 -8.37
C ARG A 103 10.23 -7.66 -8.35
N PRO A 104 11.11 -7.70 -9.36
CA PRO A 104 12.20 -6.74 -9.49
C PRO A 104 11.66 -5.31 -9.65
N LEU A 105 12.42 -4.33 -9.14
CA LEU A 105 12.18 -2.91 -9.38
C LEU A 105 12.36 -2.58 -10.85
N GLN A 106 11.46 -1.76 -11.38
CA GLN A 106 11.58 -1.24 -12.74
C GLN A 106 12.73 -0.24 -12.83
N PRO A 107 13.39 -0.11 -14.00
CA PRO A 107 14.45 0.88 -14.21
C PRO A 107 14.03 2.31 -13.86
N SER A 108 12.76 2.67 -14.10
CA SER A 108 12.19 3.98 -13.72
C SER A 108 12.10 4.16 -12.19
N GLU A 109 11.63 3.15 -11.45
CA GLU A 109 11.57 3.14 -9.98
C GLU A 109 12.99 3.30 -9.39
N ILE A 110 13.95 2.52 -9.90
CA ILE A 110 15.35 2.59 -9.48
C ILE A 110 15.92 3.99 -9.71
N ARG A 111 15.72 4.57 -10.91
CA ARG A 111 16.19 5.92 -11.22
C ARG A 111 15.57 6.98 -10.33
N GLN A 112 14.28 6.85 -10.03
CA GLN A 112 13.55 7.79 -9.18
C GLN A 112 14.11 7.80 -7.75
N ILE A 113 14.40 6.63 -7.19
CA ILE A 113 14.98 6.48 -5.85
C ILE A 113 16.46 6.91 -5.86
N ALA A 114 17.25 6.42 -6.82
CA ALA A 114 18.67 6.74 -6.97
C ALA A 114 18.90 8.25 -7.15
N GLY A 115 18.06 8.91 -7.93
CA GLY A 115 18.11 10.36 -8.18
C GLY A 115 17.79 11.24 -6.98
N ARG A 116 17.43 10.64 -5.82
CA ARG A 116 17.32 11.38 -4.56
C ARG A 116 18.68 11.74 -3.96
N ALA A 117 19.75 11.02 -4.33
CA ALA A 117 21.10 11.37 -3.90
C ALA A 117 21.64 12.57 -4.71
N GLY A 118 22.21 13.56 -4.01
CA GLY A 118 22.91 14.68 -4.65
C GLY A 118 22.02 15.65 -5.42
N ARG A 119 20.80 15.91 -4.93
CA ARG A 119 19.90 16.90 -5.55
C ARG A 119 20.52 18.29 -5.55
N PHE A 120 20.17 19.09 -6.56
CA PHE A 120 20.48 20.52 -6.59
C PHE A 120 19.87 21.20 -5.34
N ALA A 121 20.61 22.10 -4.70
CA ALA A 121 20.35 22.69 -3.37
C ALA A 121 20.54 21.77 -2.15
N SER A 122 21.04 20.55 -2.34
CA SER A 122 21.53 19.72 -1.22
C SER A 122 22.96 20.12 -0.83
N SER A 123 23.39 19.84 0.40
CA SER A 123 24.79 20.07 0.82
C SER A 123 25.79 19.08 0.18
N HIS A 124 25.30 18.24 -0.74
CA HIS A 124 26.05 17.18 -1.37
C HIS A 124 26.02 17.37 -2.90
N PRO A 125 27.03 18.05 -3.48
CA PRO A 125 27.07 18.32 -4.93
C PRO A 125 27.20 17.04 -5.77
N THR A 126 27.55 15.91 -5.15
CA THR A 126 27.65 14.60 -5.81
C THR A 126 26.89 13.56 -4.99
N GLY A 127 25.96 12.87 -5.65
CA GLY A 127 25.21 11.74 -5.10
C GLY A 127 25.87 10.40 -5.38
N TYR A 128 25.79 9.48 -4.42
CA TYR A 128 26.29 8.10 -4.56
C TYR A 128 25.14 7.11 -4.45
N VAL A 129 25.24 5.99 -5.17
CA VAL A 129 24.23 4.93 -5.13
C VAL A 129 24.94 3.58 -5.11
N THR A 130 24.52 2.70 -4.21
CA THR A 130 25.07 1.34 -4.09
C THR A 130 23.99 0.38 -3.61
N THR A 131 24.29 -0.91 -3.63
CA THR A 131 23.50 -1.96 -3.00
C THR A 131 24.13 -2.37 -1.67
N LEU A 132 23.33 -2.93 -0.76
CA LEU A 132 23.81 -3.53 0.48
C LEU A 132 24.58 -4.83 0.20
N ARG A 133 24.09 -5.62 -0.75
CA ARG A 133 24.73 -6.87 -1.20
C ARG A 133 25.55 -6.61 -2.47
N PRO A 134 26.86 -6.95 -2.49
CA PRO A 134 27.70 -6.73 -3.67
C PRO A 134 27.20 -7.44 -4.94
N GLY A 135 26.56 -8.61 -4.80
CA GLY A 135 26.01 -9.36 -5.93
C GLY A 135 24.87 -8.66 -6.68
N ASP A 136 24.19 -7.70 -6.04
CA ASP A 136 23.09 -6.94 -6.65
C ASP A 136 23.62 -5.74 -7.47
N LEU A 137 24.89 -5.34 -7.27
CA LEU A 137 25.47 -4.14 -7.89
C LEU A 137 25.49 -4.20 -9.43
N PRO A 138 25.83 -5.32 -10.10
CA PRO A 138 25.75 -5.40 -11.56
C PRO A 138 24.32 -5.20 -12.10
N ALA A 139 23.30 -5.66 -11.39
CA ALA A 139 21.91 -5.47 -11.78
C ALA A 139 21.49 -3.99 -11.66
N LEU A 140 21.90 -3.32 -10.57
CA LEU A 140 21.70 -1.89 -10.39
C LEU A 140 22.33 -1.06 -11.52
N HIS A 141 23.59 -1.36 -11.89
CA HIS A 141 24.26 -0.66 -12.99
C HIS A 141 23.52 -0.83 -14.32
N ARG A 142 23.08 -2.04 -14.65
CA ARG A 142 22.29 -2.29 -15.86
C ARG A 142 20.99 -1.49 -15.84
N ALA A 143 20.25 -1.51 -14.73
CA ALA A 143 18.99 -0.78 -14.62
C ALA A 143 19.15 0.74 -14.80
N LEU A 144 20.22 1.33 -14.22
CA LEU A 144 20.50 2.76 -14.37
C LEU A 144 20.92 3.14 -15.79
N ALA A 145 21.55 2.23 -16.54
CA ALA A 145 21.97 2.46 -17.92
C ALA A 145 20.82 2.34 -18.95
N LEU A 146 19.74 1.62 -18.62
CA LEU A 146 18.58 1.47 -19.51
C LEU A 146 17.85 2.80 -19.70
N ARG A 147 17.44 3.12 -20.93
CA ARG A 147 16.54 4.26 -21.18
C ARG A 147 15.13 3.92 -20.71
N SER A 148 14.38 4.92 -20.24
CA SER A 148 12.95 4.75 -19.98
C SER A 148 12.23 4.50 -21.31
N GLU A 149 11.33 3.52 -21.32
CA GLU A 149 10.43 3.30 -22.45
C GLU A 149 9.43 4.46 -22.57
N THR A 150 9.01 4.74 -23.80
CA THR A 150 7.97 5.73 -24.07
C THR A 150 6.62 5.15 -23.67
N ILE A 151 5.86 5.89 -22.87
CA ILE A 151 4.50 5.52 -22.50
C ILE A 151 3.62 5.60 -23.76
N THR A 152 2.94 4.51 -24.11
CA THR A 152 2.14 4.40 -25.35
C THR A 152 0.65 4.51 -25.12
N ARG A 153 0.16 4.30 -23.88
CA ARG A 153 -1.26 4.32 -23.55
C ARG A 153 -1.53 5.03 -22.23
N ALA A 154 -2.71 5.65 -22.12
CA ALA A 154 -3.20 6.28 -20.90
C ALA A 154 -4.29 5.41 -20.25
N CYS A 155 -4.29 5.37 -18.91
CA CYS A 155 -5.32 4.66 -18.16
C CYS A 155 -6.59 5.52 -18.04
N LEU A 156 -7.74 4.91 -18.27
CA LEU A 156 -9.06 5.46 -17.98
C LEU A 156 -9.74 4.61 -16.90
N LEU A 157 -10.57 5.24 -16.09
CA LEU A 157 -11.50 4.55 -15.20
C LEU A 157 -12.93 4.79 -15.68
N PRO A 158 -13.87 3.85 -15.44
CA PRO A 158 -15.29 4.10 -15.69
C PRO A 158 -15.75 5.36 -14.95
N SER A 159 -16.35 6.31 -15.67
CA SER A 159 -16.93 7.50 -15.03
C SER A 159 -18.20 7.11 -14.26
N SER A 160 -18.52 7.89 -13.22
CA SER A 160 -19.75 7.75 -12.44
C SER A 160 -20.99 7.78 -13.33
N GLU A 161 -21.03 8.71 -14.27
CA GLU A 161 -22.17 8.94 -15.16
C GLU A 161 -22.37 7.78 -16.11
N ALA A 162 -21.30 7.37 -16.83
CA ALA A 162 -21.38 6.27 -17.79
C ALA A 162 -21.74 4.94 -17.12
N LEU A 163 -21.21 4.69 -15.92
CA LEU A 163 -21.52 3.47 -15.20
C LEU A 163 -22.94 3.50 -14.60
N ALA A 164 -23.43 4.67 -14.15
CA ALA A 164 -24.80 4.84 -13.70
C ALA A 164 -25.81 4.63 -14.84
N GLU A 165 -25.55 5.19 -16.02
CA GLU A 165 -26.36 4.94 -17.22
C GLU A 165 -26.37 3.45 -17.58
N TYR A 166 -25.22 2.79 -17.55
CA TYR A 166 -25.11 1.36 -17.83
C TYR A 166 -25.86 0.51 -16.80
N ALA A 167 -25.77 0.86 -15.51
CA ALA A 167 -26.48 0.18 -14.43
C ALA A 167 -28.01 0.37 -14.54
N ALA A 168 -28.47 1.55 -14.96
CA ALA A 168 -29.89 1.82 -15.17
C ALA A 168 -30.52 0.94 -16.27
N LEU A 169 -29.72 0.51 -17.26
CA LEU A 169 -30.15 -0.45 -18.29
C LEU A 169 -30.24 -1.90 -17.77
N HIS A 170 -29.68 -2.18 -16.59
CA HIS A 170 -29.61 -3.51 -15.99
C HIS A 170 -29.95 -3.45 -14.49
N PRO A 171 -31.19 -3.08 -14.13
CA PRO A 171 -31.57 -2.79 -12.74
C PRO A 171 -31.42 -4.00 -11.81
N ASP A 172 -31.46 -5.23 -12.34
CA ASP A 172 -31.29 -6.46 -11.57
C ASP A 172 -29.82 -6.78 -11.23
N ARG A 173 -28.86 -5.98 -11.73
CA ARG A 173 -27.42 -6.22 -11.52
C ARG A 173 -26.85 -5.32 -10.43
N HIS A 174 -26.08 -5.93 -9.54
CA HIS A 174 -25.30 -5.21 -8.55
C HIS A 174 -24.17 -4.37 -9.22
N LEU A 175 -23.82 -3.21 -8.64
CA LEU A 175 -22.80 -2.31 -9.18
C LEU A 175 -21.46 -3.00 -9.45
N ALA A 176 -21.00 -3.88 -8.57
CA ALA A 176 -19.77 -4.65 -8.77
C ALA A 176 -19.80 -5.46 -10.08
N THR A 177 -20.92 -6.11 -10.39
CA THR A 177 -21.11 -6.85 -11.65
C THR A 177 -21.21 -5.90 -12.84
N SER A 178 -21.89 -4.76 -12.66
CA SER A 178 -21.99 -3.72 -13.68
C SER A 178 -20.61 -3.14 -14.02
N LEU A 179 -19.75 -2.89 -13.03
CA LEU A 179 -18.39 -2.40 -13.21
C LEU A 179 -17.55 -3.39 -14.05
N LEU A 180 -17.53 -4.66 -13.68
CA LEU A 180 -16.81 -5.71 -14.41
C LEU A 180 -17.31 -5.82 -15.86
N THR A 181 -18.64 -5.87 -16.04
CA THR A 181 -19.22 -6.06 -17.37
C THR A 181 -19.02 -4.82 -18.24
N PHE A 182 -19.13 -3.61 -17.66
CA PHE A 182 -18.86 -2.37 -18.36
C PHE A 182 -17.42 -2.32 -18.84
N ALA A 183 -16.44 -2.55 -17.95
CA ALA A 183 -15.03 -2.54 -18.31
C ALA A 183 -14.67 -3.62 -19.36
N ALA A 184 -15.37 -4.76 -19.36
CA ALA A 184 -15.17 -5.83 -20.34
C ALA A 184 -15.82 -5.55 -21.70
N THR A 185 -16.83 -4.70 -21.78
CA THR A 185 -17.63 -4.49 -23.01
C THR A 185 -17.43 -3.12 -23.65
N ALA A 186 -17.10 -2.11 -22.85
CA ALA A 186 -16.89 -0.76 -23.32
C ALA A 186 -15.61 -0.67 -24.18
N LYS A 187 -15.76 -0.07 -25.36
CA LYS A 187 -14.66 0.10 -26.31
C LYS A 187 -13.86 1.35 -25.95
N LEU A 188 -12.55 1.18 -25.84
CA LEU A 188 -11.60 2.26 -25.70
C LEU A 188 -10.86 2.48 -27.03
N GLY A 189 -10.40 3.71 -27.28
CA GLY A 189 -9.49 3.96 -28.39
C GLY A 189 -8.12 3.31 -28.14
N ASP A 190 -7.35 3.10 -29.21
CA ASP A 190 -6.09 2.34 -29.18
C ASP A 190 -5.01 2.90 -28.22
N MET A 191 -5.12 4.20 -27.90
CA MET A 191 -4.23 4.93 -26.99
C MET A 191 -4.66 4.83 -25.52
N TYR A 192 -5.71 4.08 -25.21
CA TYR A 192 -6.27 3.99 -23.86
C TYR A 192 -6.43 2.54 -23.40
N VAL A 193 -6.33 2.35 -22.09
CA VAL A 193 -6.62 1.08 -21.40
C VAL A 193 -7.40 1.37 -20.15
N TYR A 194 -8.15 0.40 -19.64
CA TYR A 194 -8.69 0.52 -18.29
C TYR A 194 -7.56 0.46 -17.27
N GLY A 195 -7.56 1.40 -16.33
CA GLY A 195 -6.71 1.35 -15.15
C GLY A 195 -7.11 0.21 -14.21
N ASN A 196 -6.32 -0.01 -13.16
CA ASN A 196 -6.71 -0.94 -12.10
C ASN A 196 -7.94 -0.38 -11.36
N TYR A 197 -9.03 -1.16 -11.34
CA TYR A 197 -10.28 -0.87 -10.64
C TYR A 197 -10.61 -1.93 -9.56
N ASP A 198 -9.64 -2.73 -9.13
CA ASP A 198 -9.79 -3.79 -8.13
C ASP A 198 -10.26 -3.24 -6.79
N GLY A 199 -9.75 -2.08 -6.38
CA GLY A 199 -10.19 -1.39 -5.15
C GLY A 199 -11.66 -0.97 -5.22
N MET A 200 -12.08 -0.37 -6.35
CA MET A 200 -13.49 -0.01 -6.58
C MET A 200 -14.38 -1.25 -6.57
N TYR A 201 -13.94 -2.32 -7.23
CA TYR A 201 -14.64 -3.60 -7.25
C TYR A 201 -14.75 -4.22 -5.84
N GLY A 202 -13.68 -4.19 -5.06
CA GLY A 202 -13.64 -4.70 -3.69
C GLY A 202 -14.65 -3.99 -2.80
N ILE A 203 -14.66 -2.64 -2.84
CA ILE A 203 -15.65 -1.84 -2.11
C ILE A 203 -17.07 -2.12 -2.60
N ALA A 204 -17.30 -2.08 -3.91
CA ALA A 204 -18.62 -2.38 -4.47
C ALA A 204 -19.12 -3.76 -4.04
N SER A 205 -18.25 -4.78 -4.09
CA SER A 205 -18.61 -6.13 -3.68
C SER A 205 -18.93 -6.22 -2.19
N ALA A 206 -18.19 -5.51 -1.34
CA ALA A 206 -18.42 -5.50 0.10
C ALA A 206 -19.72 -4.76 0.47
N LEU A 207 -20.10 -3.73 -0.28
CA LEU A 207 -21.33 -2.97 -0.09
C LEU A 207 -22.59 -3.64 -0.71
N ARG A 208 -22.47 -4.86 -1.23
CA ARG A 208 -23.57 -5.55 -1.94
C ARG A 208 -24.87 -5.63 -1.15
N GLU A 209 -24.76 -5.98 0.13
CA GLU A 209 -25.93 -6.12 1.02
C GLU A 209 -26.56 -4.76 1.38
N LEU A 210 -25.83 -3.66 1.19
CA LEU A 210 -26.30 -2.29 1.43
C LEU A 210 -26.82 -1.61 0.14
N GLY A 211 -26.54 -2.17 -1.03
CA GLY A 211 -26.75 -1.53 -2.33
C GLY A 211 -28.20 -1.18 -2.68
N GLY A 212 -29.18 -1.72 -1.97
CA GLY A 212 -30.59 -1.33 -2.13
C GLY A 212 -30.99 -0.02 -1.43
N ALA A 213 -30.17 0.47 -0.49
CA ALA A 213 -30.45 1.67 0.31
C ALA A 213 -29.74 2.93 -0.21
N MET A 214 -28.83 2.79 -1.18
CA MET A 214 -28.08 3.88 -1.79
C MET A 214 -28.36 3.95 -3.29
N SER A 215 -28.37 5.15 -3.85
CA SER A 215 -28.35 5.36 -5.30
C SER A 215 -27.03 4.88 -5.90
N THR A 216 -27.01 4.63 -7.21
CA THR A 216 -25.77 4.25 -7.92
C THR A 216 -24.67 5.29 -7.80
N GLU A 217 -25.04 6.58 -7.77
CA GLU A 217 -24.10 7.69 -7.62
C GLU A 217 -23.43 7.69 -6.23
N GLU A 218 -24.22 7.52 -5.17
CA GLU A 218 -23.69 7.41 -3.80
C GLU A 218 -22.79 6.18 -3.67
N LEU A 219 -23.23 5.03 -4.20
CA LEU A 219 -22.46 3.80 -4.17
C LEU A 219 -21.12 3.98 -4.90
N MET A 220 -21.12 4.67 -6.04
CA MET A 220 -19.91 5.01 -6.79
C MET A 220 -18.99 5.95 -6.00
N LEU A 221 -19.54 6.95 -5.32
CA LEU A 221 -18.76 7.81 -4.44
C LEU A 221 -18.00 6.99 -3.38
N PHE A 222 -18.69 6.08 -2.69
CA PHE A 222 -18.05 5.18 -1.73
C PHE A 222 -16.99 4.28 -2.38
N CYS A 223 -17.23 3.78 -3.60
CA CYS A 223 -16.24 2.97 -4.33
C CYS A 223 -14.97 3.74 -4.72
N THR A 224 -15.00 5.07 -4.73
CA THR A 224 -13.82 5.92 -4.96
C THR A 224 -13.08 6.31 -3.68
N ALA A 225 -13.59 5.90 -2.50
CA ALA A 225 -12.93 6.17 -1.24
C ALA A 225 -11.55 5.50 -1.21
N PRO A 226 -10.52 6.16 -0.62
CA PRO A 226 -9.17 5.61 -0.51
C PRO A 226 -9.12 4.56 0.62
N ALA A 227 -9.91 3.50 0.47
CA ALA A 227 -10.04 2.42 1.43
C ALA A 227 -9.36 1.16 0.88
N ASP A 228 -8.33 0.70 1.58
CA ASP A 228 -7.75 -0.61 1.36
C ASP A 228 -8.66 -1.67 1.99
N MET A 229 -9.24 -2.53 1.15
CA MET A 229 -10.15 -3.57 1.62
C MET A 229 -9.44 -4.77 2.23
N ASP A 230 -8.11 -4.87 2.08
CA ASP A 230 -7.29 -5.87 2.77
C ASP A 230 -6.91 -5.43 4.19
N ASP A 231 -7.06 -4.14 4.53
CA ASP A 231 -6.90 -3.61 5.89
C ASP A 231 -8.21 -3.83 6.69
N PRO A 232 -8.22 -4.68 7.74
CA PRO A 232 -9.45 -4.97 8.49
C PRO A 232 -10.03 -3.76 9.23
N ALA A 233 -9.19 -2.81 9.66
CA ALA A 233 -9.66 -1.63 10.36
C ALA A 233 -10.37 -0.68 9.40
N VAL A 234 -9.77 -0.45 8.23
CA VAL A 234 -10.33 0.44 7.20
C VAL A 234 -11.58 -0.16 6.56
N SER A 235 -11.55 -1.44 6.16
CA SER A 235 -12.71 -2.13 5.58
C SER A 235 -13.90 -2.19 6.53
N SER A 236 -13.67 -2.54 7.81
CA SER A 236 -14.72 -2.54 8.84
C SER A 236 -15.31 -1.14 9.07
N ALA A 237 -14.45 -0.12 9.13
CA ALA A 237 -14.91 1.27 9.27
C ALA A 237 -15.74 1.74 8.08
N LEU A 238 -15.30 1.45 6.85
CA LEU A 238 -16.05 1.79 5.64
C LEU A 238 -17.46 1.18 5.65
N LEU A 239 -17.55 -0.12 5.96
CA LEU A 239 -18.85 -0.81 6.04
C LEU A 239 -19.74 -0.24 7.14
N ARG A 240 -19.16 0.08 8.31
CA ARG A 240 -19.88 0.73 9.41
C ARG A 240 -20.41 2.11 9.01
N PHE A 241 -19.57 2.95 8.41
CA PHE A 241 -19.96 4.27 7.92
C PHE A 241 -21.06 4.18 6.87
N ALA A 242 -20.93 3.27 5.89
CA ALA A 242 -21.94 3.07 4.86
C ALA A 242 -23.27 2.56 5.44
N ALA A 243 -23.23 1.60 6.37
CA ALA A 243 -24.42 1.10 7.05
C ALA A 243 -25.11 2.18 7.88
N MET A 244 -24.34 3.00 8.60
CA MET A 244 -24.86 4.13 9.37
C MET A 244 -25.50 5.18 8.46
N TYR A 245 -24.82 5.53 7.36
CA TYR A 245 -25.32 6.41 6.33
C TYR A 245 -26.67 5.93 5.78
N CYS A 246 -26.79 4.65 5.41
CA CYS A 246 -28.04 4.09 4.90
C CYS A 246 -29.17 4.10 5.93
N ARG A 247 -28.85 3.85 7.20
CA ARG A 247 -29.85 3.70 8.26
C ARG A 247 -30.35 5.03 8.82
N VAL A 248 -29.45 6.00 8.98
CA VAL A 248 -29.71 7.25 9.71
C VAL A 248 -29.59 8.49 8.82
N GLY A 249 -28.91 8.39 7.67
CA GLY A 249 -28.58 9.53 6.80
C GLY A 249 -27.53 10.47 7.40
N ARG A 250 -26.99 10.14 8.58
CA ARG A 250 -25.96 10.90 9.28
C ARG A 250 -24.95 9.96 9.92
N VAL A 251 -23.68 10.31 9.82
CA VAL A 251 -22.54 9.62 10.42
C VAL A 251 -21.75 10.67 11.18
N GLY A 252 -21.51 10.44 12.47
CA GLY A 252 -20.71 11.31 13.31
C GLY A 252 -19.34 10.72 13.67
N PRO A 253 -18.44 11.53 14.28
CA PRO A 253 -17.10 11.10 14.67
C PRO A 253 -17.10 9.92 15.65
N GLU A 254 -18.19 9.72 16.39
CA GLU A 254 -18.41 8.58 17.28
C GLU A 254 -18.31 7.22 16.57
N GLU A 255 -18.55 7.19 15.25
CA GLU A 255 -18.45 5.96 14.46
C GLU A 255 -16.99 5.61 14.11
N ILE A 256 -16.03 6.51 14.31
CA ILE A 256 -14.61 6.28 13.95
C ILE A 256 -14.02 5.17 14.84
N SER A 257 -14.28 5.23 16.14
CA SER A 257 -13.74 4.32 17.15
C SER A 257 -14.62 4.30 18.39
N ASP A 258 -14.86 3.11 18.94
CA ASP A 258 -15.55 2.94 20.24
C ASP A 258 -14.70 3.41 21.43
N GLN A 259 -13.39 3.57 21.22
CA GLN A 259 -12.45 4.01 22.24
C GLN A 259 -11.95 5.43 21.94
N PRO A 260 -11.82 6.28 22.96
CA PRO A 260 -11.22 7.60 22.79
C PRO A 260 -9.76 7.48 22.38
N LEU A 261 -9.24 8.53 21.74
CA LEU A 261 -7.83 8.60 21.37
C LEU A 261 -6.95 8.47 22.63
N PRO A 262 -5.87 7.65 22.60
CA PRO A 262 -4.95 7.56 23.72
C PRO A 262 -4.34 8.93 24.06
N GLN A 263 -4.13 9.20 25.35
CA GLN A 263 -3.52 10.47 25.79
C GLN A 263 -1.99 10.42 25.82
N THR A 264 -1.40 9.23 25.66
CA THR A 264 0.05 9.03 25.72
C THR A 264 0.54 8.28 24.49
N ALA A 265 1.72 8.65 24.01
CA ALA A 265 2.30 7.99 22.84
C ALA A 265 2.57 6.50 23.09
N PRO A 266 2.50 5.66 22.05
CA PRO A 266 2.64 4.23 22.17
C PRO A 266 4.05 3.85 22.64
N THR A 267 4.11 2.81 23.45
CA THR A 267 5.33 2.27 24.05
C THR A 267 5.73 0.91 23.46
N THR A 268 4.82 0.27 22.72
CA THR A 268 5.05 -1.01 22.05
C THR A 268 4.72 -0.91 20.55
N GLU A 269 5.31 -1.80 19.74
CA GLU A 269 4.98 -1.89 18.30
C GLU A 269 3.50 -2.22 18.06
N ALA A 270 2.86 -2.98 18.96
CA ALA A 270 1.44 -3.31 18.85
C ALA A 270 0.55 -2.08 19.06
N GLU A 271 0.85 -1.26 20.07
CA GLU A 271 0.14 0.01 20.31
C GLU A 271 0.35 0.99 19.15
N LEU A 272 1.58 1.07 18.62
CA LEU A 272 1.89 1.89 17.46
C LEU A 272 1.07 1.44 16.24
N LYS A 273 1.07 0.14 15.93
CA LYS A 273 0.29 -0.41 14.82
C LYS A 273 -1.19 -0.09 14.97
N ARG A 274 -1.75 -0.24 16.18
CA ARG A 274 -3.16 0.07 16.44
C ARG A 274 -3.48 1.55 16.20
N LEU A 275 -2.56 2.43 16.56
CA LEU A 275 -2.71 3.87 16.35
C LEU A 275 -2.59 4.24 14.87
N GLU A 276 -1.71 3.59 14.11
CA GLU A 276 -1.63 3.74 12.65
C GLU A 276 -2.91 3.29 11.94
N GLU A 277 -3.48 2.14 12.36
CA GLU A 277 -4.78 1.67 11.88
C GLU A 277 -5.87 2.72 12.14
N LEU A 278 -5.94 3.26 13.37
CA LEU A 278 -6.90 4.30 13.73
C LEU A 278 -6.70 5.58 12.90
N HIS A 279 -5.46 5.99 12.64
CA HIS A 279 -5.16 7.13 11.77
C HIS A 279 -5.70 6.94 10.35
N ARG A 280 -5.60 5.73 9.76
CA ARG A 280 -6.17 5.44 8.44
C ARG A 280 -7.69 5.54 8.44
N VAL A 281 -8.35 5.14 9.53
CA VAL A 281 -9.80 5.31 9.69
C VAL A 281 -10.18 6.80 9.76
N TYR A 282 -9.39 7.62 10.47
CA TYR A 282 -9.58 9.08 10.45
C TYR A 282 -9.40 9.68 9.05
N ASP A 283 -8.38 9.25 8.29
CA ASP A 283 -8.18 9.67 6.91
C ASP A 283 -9.40 9.38 6.04
N LEU A 284 -9.96 8.17 6.15
CA LEU A 284 -11.17 7.76 5.45
C LEU A 284 -12.39 8.60 5.85
N TYR A 285 -12.61 8.80 7.16
CA TYR A 285 -13.74 9.58 7.66
C TYR A 285 -13.67 11.03 7.19
N VAL A 286 -12.51 11.68 7.35
CA VAL A 286 -12.28 13.05 6.89
C VAL A 286 -12.47 13.14 5.37
N TRP A 287 -11.99 12.14 4.61
CA TRP A 287 -12.22 12.10 3.16
C TRP A 287 -13.72 12.12 2.84
N LEU A 288 -14.54 11.33 3.54
CA LEU A 288 -16.00 11.29 3.37
C LEU A 288 -16.68 12.60 3.80
N CYS A 289 -16.22 13.26 4.88
CA CYS A 289 -16.72 14.60 5.28
C CYS A 289 -16.62 15.62 4.16
N TYR A 290 -15.54 15.61 3.36
CA TYR A 290 -15.39 16.54 2.25
C TYR A 290 -16.36 16.28 1.08
N ARG A 291 -16.83 15.04 0.91
CA ARG A 291 -17.69 14.66 -0.21
C ARG A 291 -19.18 14.62 0.16
N LEU A 292 -19.48 14.30 1.42
CA LEU A 292 -20.83 14.20 1.97
C LEU A 292 -20.98 15.08 3.23
N PRO A 293 -20.77 16.40 3.14
CA PRO A 293 -20.65 17.28 4.33
C PRO A 293 -21.94 17.38 5.17
N TYR A 294 -23.10 17.09 4.58
CA TYR A 294 -24.38 17.11 5.31
C TYR A 294 -24.66 15.81 6.07
N ALA A 295 -24.09 14.70 5.61
CA ALA A 295 -24.26 13.40 6.21
C ALA A 295 -23.12 13.07 7.18
N PHE A 296 -21.87 13.34 6.80
CA PHE A 296 -20.69 13.12 7.63
C PHE A 296 -20.33 14.38 8.42
N THR A 297 -20.69 14.38 9.70
CA THR A 297 -20.62 15.55 10.59
C THR A 297 -19.33 15.60 11.42
N GLY A 298 -19.07 16.69 12.14
CA GLY A 298 -17.92 16.78 13.06
C GLY A 298 -16.55 16.77 12.38
N ARG A 299 -16.43 17.33 11.16
CA ARG A 299 -15.17 17.35 10.39
C ARG A 299 -14.01 17.96 11.16
N GLU A 300 -14.20 19.13 11.79
CA GLU A 300 -13.12 19.84 12.51
C GLU A 300 -12.61 19.03 13.72
N GLU A 301 -13.51 18.37 14.43
CA GLU A 301 -13.18 17.45 15.53
C GLU A 301 -12.37 16.26 15.00
N ALA A 302 -12.83 15.61 13.93
CA ALA A 302 -12.12 14.49 13.31
C ALA A 302 -10.75 14.89 12.75
N GLU A 303 -10.61 16.07 12.16
CA GLU A 303 -9.32 16.60 11.68
C GLU A 303 -8.35 16.89 12.84
N THR A 304 -8.86 17.43 13.95
CA THR A 304 -8.07 17.68 15.16
C THR A 304 -7.59 16.36 15.77
N ALA A 305 -8.50 15.40 16.00
CA ALA A 305 -8.16 14.09 16.54
C ALA A 305 -7.20 13.32 15.63
N ARG A 306 -7.35 13.43 14.29
CA ARG A 306 -6.41 12.89 13.31
C ARG A 306 -5.01 13.48 13.47
N ALA A 307 -4.90 14.80 13.63
CA ALA A 307 -3.62 15.48 13.83
C ALA A 307 -2.96 15.07 15.15
N GLU A 308 -3.74 14.97 16.24
CA GLU A 308 -3.27 14.45 17.53
C GLU A 308 -2.77 13.01 17.43
N CYS A 309 -3.53 12.14 16.75
CA CYS A 309 -3.16 10.77 16.46
C CYS A 309 -1.82 10.69 15.71
N GLY A 310 -1.65 11.52 14.67
CA GLY A 310 -0.39 11.63 13.94
C GLY A 310 0.79 12.10 14.81
N GLY A 311 0.54 13.02 15.74
CA GLY A 311 1.53 13.47 16.73
C GLY A 311 1.97 12.34 17.67
N LEU A 312 1.02 11.57 18.19
CA LEU A 312 1.27 10.41 19.06
C LEU A 312 2.04 9.30 18.34
N ILE A 313 1.69 9.00 17.07
CA ILE A 313 2.48 8.08 16.23
C ILE A 313 3.92 8.59 16.12
N GLY A 314 4.07 9.90 15.83
CA GLY A 314 5.37 10.57 15.79
C GLY A 314 6.19 10.32 17.06
N GLU A 315 5.66 10.69 18.23
CA GLU A 315 6.34 10.48 19.50
C GLU A 315 6.64 9.02 19.82
N GLY A 316 5.71 8.11 19.51
CA GLY A 316 5.89 6.67 19.70
C GLY A 316 7.10 6.13 18.94
N LEU A 317 7.28 6.60 17.71
CA LEU A 317 8.44 6.26 16.89
C LEU A 317 9.75 6.77 17.46
N ASP A 318 9.80 7.96 18.06
CA ASP A 318 11.00 8.44 18.76
C ASP A 318 11.35 7.51 19.92
N ARG A 319 10.35 7.16 20.74
CA ARG A 319 10.55 6.35 21.95
C ARG A 319 11.02 4.94 21.59
N LEU A 320 10.39 4.31 20.61
CA LEU A 320 10.76 2.97 20.16
C LEU A 320 12.15 2.94 19.52
N ALA A 321 12.55 4.00 18.81
CA ALA A 321 13.89 4.13 18.25
C ALA A 321 14.96 4.38 19.33
N ALA A 322 14.61 5.06 20.43
CA ALA A 322 15.51 5.36 21.54
C ALA A 322 15.65 4.23 22.56
N ALA A 323 14.73 3.27 22.58
CA ALA A 323 14.77 2.15 23.51
C ALA A 323 16.07 1.33 23.31
N PRO A 324 16.87 1.09 24.36
CA PRO A 324 18.06 0.26 24.25
C PRO A 324 17.62 -1.13 23.77
N SER A 325 18.26 -1.62 22.70
CA SER A 325 17.99 -2.91 22.10
C SER A 325 18.30 -4.06 23.08
N SER A 326 17.43 -4.29 24.05
CA SER A 326 17.49 -5.42 25.00
C SER A 326 16.83 -6.68 24.44
N ALA A 327 16.24 -6.61 23.25
CA ALA A 327 15.93 -7.75 22.40
C ALA A 327 16.79 -7.65 21.14
N GLY A 328 17.63 -8.66 20.90
CA GLY A 328 18.57 -8.67 19.79
C GLY A 328 17.88 -8.35 18.46
N PHE A 329 18.31 -7.25 17.84
CA PHE A 329 18.09 -7.01 16.41
C PHE A 329 18.43 -8.30 15.66
N GLY A 330 17.45 -8.86 14.97
CA GLY A 330 17.45 -10.23 14.48
C GLY A 330 18.78 -10.70 13.90
N ARG A 331 19.58 -11.39 14.73
CA ARG A 331 20.44 -12.48 14.27
C ARG A 331 19.55 -13.69 13.94
N ARG A 332 18.63 -13.54 12.99
CA ARG A 332 18.16 -14.69 12.22
C ARG A 332 19.13 -14.82 11.06
N ASN A 333 19.92 -15.89 11.12
CA ASN A 333 20.88 -16.30 10.11
C ASN A 333 20.45 -15.90 8.69
N LEU A 334 21.16 -14.95 8.07
CA LEU A 334 21.12 -14.72 6.62
C LEU A 334 21.67 -15.92 5.81
N ASN A 335 22.01 -17.04 6.45
CA ASN A 335 22.61 -18.23 5.86
C ASN A 335 21.60 -19.33 5.45
N HIS A 336 20.30 -19.03 5.31
CA HIS A 336 19.31 -20.05 4.91
C HIS A 336 18.40 -19.66 3.73
N HIS A 337 18.89 -18.83 2.80
CA HIS A 337 18.22 -18.59 1.52
C HIS A 337 19.13 -18.91 0.35
N ASN A 338 19.57 -20.17 0.26
CA ASN A 338 20.16 -20.68 -0.96
C ASN A 338 19.83 -22.17 -1.17
N ARG A 339 18.60 -22.46 -1.59
CA ARG A 339 18.38 -23.58 -2.51
C ARG A 339 18.25 -22.98 -3.90
N HIS A 340 19.30 -23.21 -4.68
CA HIS A 340 19.35 -22.97 -6.11
C HIS A 340 18.09 -23.51 -6.79
N HIS A 341 17.22 -22.63 -7.29
CA HIS A 341 16.35 -22.98 -8.41
C HIS A 341 17.11 -22.70 -9.69
N ASN A 342 17.80 -23.73 -10.18
CA ASN A 342 18.23 -23.82 -11.58
C ASN A 342 16.96 -23.88 -12.44
N TYR A 343 16.58 -22.76 -13.03
CA TYR A 343 15.69 -22.80 -14.19
C TYR A 343 16.52 -23.28 -15.38
N HIS A 344 16.34 -24.55 -15.75
CA HIS A 344 16.80 -25.09 -17.01
C HIS A 344 16.11 -24.34 -18.16
N PHE A 345 16.88 -23.57 -18.91
CA PHE A 345 16.51 -23.17 -20.27
C PHE A 345 16.39 -24.43 -21.12
N THR A 346 15.18 -24.75 -21.58
CA THR A 346 14.99 -25.68 -22.70
C THR A 346 14.94 -24.85 -23.98
N ASN A 347 16.00 -24.97 -24.79
CA ASN A 347 16.02 -24.48 -26.16
C ASN A 347 15.00 -25.29 -26.97
N ALA A 348 13.95 -24.62 -27.43
CA ALA A 348 13.13 -25.11 -28.53
C ALA A 348 13.91 -24.84 -29.82
N GLU A 349 14.55 -25.87 -30.38
CA GLU A 349 14.84 -26.01 -31.83
C GLU A 349 15.60 -27.33 -32.08
N LYS A 350 14.89 -28.32 -32.67
CA LYS A 350 15.32 -29.35 -33.63
C LYS A 350 14.54 -30.66 -33.43
N GLY A 351 13.95 -31.15 -34.51
CA GLY A 351 13.36 -32.49 -34.58
C GLY A 351 12.12 -32.56 -35.47
N LYS A 352 12.29 -32.23 -36.76
CA LYS A 352 11.48 -32.78 -37.85
C LYS A 352 12.36 -33.85 -38.52
N GLU A 353 11.75 -34.91 -39.04
CA GLU A 353 12.36 -36.18 -39.53
C GLU A 353 12.43 -37.19 -38.35
N ASP A 354 11.72 -38.32 -38.33
CA ASP A 354 11.28 -39.24 -39.38
C ASP A 354 10.06 -40.10 -38.95
N GLU A 355 9.54 -40.85 -39.94
CA GLU A 355 8.57 -41.96 -39.89
C GLU A 355 7.12 -41.64 -40.27
N ASP A 356 6.84 -41.79 -41.58
CA ASP A 356 5.77 -42.69 -42.01
C ASP A 356 6.20 -43.41 -43.29
N GLY A 357 6.01 -44.73 -43.27
CA GLY A 357 6.59 -45.68 -44.21
C GLY A 357 5.87 -45.79 -45.57
N ALA A 358 6.68 -46.26 -46.52
CA ALA A 358 6.37 -47.22 -47.56
C ALA A 358 4.92 -47.29 -48.12
N ASP A 359 4.76 -46.83 -49.36
CA ASP A 359 4.02 -47.59 -50.36
C ASP A 359 4.61 -47.35 -51.76
N GLY A 360 4.79 -48.44 -52.51
CA GLY A 360 5.64 -48.47 -53.70
C GLY A 360 4.93 -48.43 -55.04
N LYS A 361 5.75 -48.78 -56.05
CA LYS A 361 5.46 -49.29 -57.40
C LYS A 361 5.61 -48.31 -58.58
N SER A 362 6.57 -48.74 -59.42
CA SER A 362 6.70 -48.63 -60.88
C SER A 362 7.48 -47.44 -61.41
#